data_AF-A0A017SUI0-F1
#
_entry.id   AF-A0A017SUI0-F1
#
_cell.length_a   1.000
_cell.length_b   1.000
_cell.length_c   1.000
_cell.angle_alpha   90.00
_cell.angle_beta   90.00
_cell.angle_gamma   90.00
#
_symmetry.space_group_name_H-M   'P 1'
#
loop_
_entity.id
_entity.type
_entity.pdbx_description
1 polymer ?
#
loop_
_entity_poly.entity_id
_entity_poly.type
_entity_poly.pdbx_seq_one_letter_code
_entity_poly.pdbx_strand_id
1 'polypeptide(L)'
;MRFPDFLMRLLPACAGLLVSLPAAAQSWVQSSLNVPRLNQSAALLPGGDVLLVGGDFDYGTGKAVERYSAATGTWSIVGDTLQDHVSSTHAFSLPGGQVLVGSMEAPFEIYDPVSETSISLSPAGQFFSDTATTRLSDGDLLFVGGGMSTFDWGDTQRFDVATNTLQVVAFLSTPRRSHTATLLVDGRVLVVGGLHSLSEVGPTEVLASVEIYDPVADTWSAGAPLPGARVNHRASRLPDGRVLVTGGQDATLALLDSTVLYDPATDTWSAGPTLPSARAYHEVVSLPSGRVVLVGGDGALTSALAYDPATHAFVALPSLSGERIFHDVTYIPGEGVLVTGGDSEIAELYPLGATGEGEACVITDECASGTCEEGLCTDDSGPVGAGGAGPGATSTSVSTGVGAGGAGGGGPGGPGGGCSLDFLDFSGSPGGAAMLLMAPGLFAFRRRRSVSGGRAKR
;
A
#
# COMPACT_ATOMS: atom_id res chain seq x y z
N MET A 1 -28.71 -60.91 39.22
CA MET A 1 -27.59 -61.59 38.53
C MET A 1 -27.01 -60.54 37.57
N ARG A 2 -25.99 -59.77 37.99
CA ARG A 2 -24.54 -60.01 37.83
C ARG A 2 -24.07 -60.06 36.36
N PHE A 3 -23.36 -58.98 35.98
CA PHE A 3 -22.23 -58.86 35.02
C PHE A 3 -21.24 -60.04 35.09
N PRO A 4 -20.38 -60.34 34.06
CA PRO A 4 -19.13 -59.58 33.78
C PRO A 4 -18.68 -59.51 32.29
N ASP A 5 -18.04 -58.42 31.84
CA ASP A 5 -16.59 -58.10 31.75
C ASP A 5 -15.93 -58.50 30.42
N PHE A 6 -15.60 -57.51 29.57
CA PHE A 6 -14.25 -57.36 28.98
C PHE A 6 -14.12 -56.00 28.29
N LEU A 7 -13.91 -54.95 29.09
CA LEU A 7 -13.45 -53.64 28.61
C LEU A 7 -12.06 -53.40 29.21
N MET A 8 -11.02 -53.72 28.47
CA MET A 8 -9.67 -53.26 28.78
C MET A 8 -8.82 -53.19 27.52
N ARG A 9 -8.13 -52.04 27.36
CA ARG A 9 -7.04 -51.71 26.43
C ARG A 9 -7.45 -51.13 25.07
N LEU A 10 -7.48 -49.80 25.01
CA LEU A 10 -6.56 -48.97 24.21
C LEU A 10 -7.10 -47.53 24.19
N LEU A 11 -6.69 -46.72 25.17
CA LEU A 11 -6.72 -45.26 25.08
C LEU A 11 -5.49 -44.82 24.26
N PRO A 12 -5.63 -44.09 23.15
CA PRO A 12 -4.63 -43.11 22.78
C PRO A 12 -4.95 -41.79 23.50
N ALA A 13 -3.94 -41.22 24.12
CA ALA A 13 -3.99 -39.89 24.70
C ALA A 13 -4.28 -38.86 23.60
N CYS A 14 -5.51 -38.38 23.52
CA CYS A 14 -5.80 -37.10 22.88
C CYS A 14 -5.35 -36.00 23.84
N ALA A 15 -4.04 -35.70 23.82
CA ALA A 15 -3.58 -34.39 24.23
C ALA A 15 -4.18 -33.39 23.23
N GLY A 16 -5.15 -32.59 23.70
CA GLY A 16 -5.76 -31.53 22.92
C GLY A 16 -4.69 -30.53 22.54
N LEU A 17 -4.18 -30.63 21.32
CA LEU A 17 -3.59 -29.50 20.62
C LEU A 17 -4.78 -28.61 20.23
N LEU A 18 -5.24 -27.79 21.18
CA LEU A 18 -5.97 -26.57 20.84
C LEU A 18 -4.95 -25.69 20.13
N VAL A 19 -4.83 -25.88 18.82
CA VAL A 19 -4.35 -24.81 17.96
C VAL A 19 -5.41 -23.73 18.12
N SER A 20 -5.14 -22.75 18.98
CA SER A 20 -5.83 -21.47 18.89
C SER A 20 -5.64 -21.04 17.46
N LEU A 21 -6.72 -21.05 16.67
CA LEU A 21 -6.73 -20.32 15.41
C LEU A 21 -6.18 -18.93 15.75
N PRO A 22 -5.16 -18.42 15.03
CA PRO A 22 -4.73 -17.06 15.27
C PRO A 22 -5.99 -16.18 15.19
N ALA A 23 -6.13 -15.27 16.17
CA ALA A 23 -7.13 -14.23 16.09
C ALA A 23 -7.06 -13.63 14.68
N ALA A 24 -8.21 -13.31 14.08
CA ALA A 24 -8.22 -12.79 12.72
C ALA A 24 -7.31 -11.56 12.69
N ALA A 25 -6.28 -11.60 11.84
CA ALA A 25 -5.43 -10.45 11.57
C ALA A 25 -6.27 -9.22 11.22
N GLN A 26 -5.70 -8.04 11.40
CA GLN A 26 -6.32 -6.74 11.10
C GLN A 26 -7.08 -6.78 9.76
N SER A 27 -8.36 -6.42 9.73
CA SER A 27 -9.18 -6.46 8.52
C SER A 27 -9.42 -5.07 7.94
N TRP A 28 -9.74 -5.01 6.65
CA TRP A 28 -10.23 -3.80 6.00
C TRP A 28 -11.54 -3.33 6.63
N VAL A 29 -11.59 -2.06 7.01
CA VAL A 29 -12.76 -1.39 7.58
C VAL A 29 -13.47 -0.65 6.45
N GLN A 30 -14.69 -1.07 6.14
CA GLN A 30 -15.49 -0.45 5.08
C GLN A 30 -16.10 0.88 5.53
N SER A 31 -16.17 1.82 4.60
CA SER A 31 -16.97 3.04 4.66
C SER A 31 -17.60 3.29 3.29
N SER A 32 -18.47 4.28 3.19
CA SER A 32 -19.18 4.59 1.94
C SER A 32 -18.92 6.02 1.48
N LEU A 33 -18.42 6.13 0.25
CA LEU A 33 -18.41 7.36 -0.52
C LEU A 33 -19.85 7.84 -0.74
N ASN A 34 -20.03 9.15 -0.88
CA ASN A 34 -21.32 9.71 -1.29
C ASN A 34 -21.54 9.56 -2.80
N VAL A 35 -20.45 9.50 -3.58
CA VAL A 35 -20.46 9.36 -5.02
C VAL A 35 -19.50 8.23 -5.43
N PRO A 36 -20.00 7.14 -6.03
CA PRO A 36 -19.15 6.13 -6.63
C PRO A 36 -18.37 6.72 -7.79
N ARG A 37 -17.11 6.31 -7.94
CA ARG A 37 -16.19 6.87 -8.94
C ARG A 37 -15.06 5.90 -9.28
N LEU A 38 -14.52 6.03 -10.48
CA LEU A 38 -13.25 5.45 -10.92
C LEU A 38 -12.39 6.53 -11.56
N ASN A 39 -11.07 6.34 -11.66
CA ASN A 39 -10.13 7.36 -12.17
C ASN A 39 -10.21 8.71 -11.42
N GLN A 40 -10.63 8.68 -10.16
CA GLN A 40 -10.49 9.83 -9.27
C GLN A 40 -9.05 9.98 -8.79
N SER A 41 -8.74 11.12 -8.18
CA SER A 41 -7.49 11.31 -7.45
C SER A 41 -7.74 11.80 -6.04
N ALA A 42 -6.90 11.34 -5.12
CA ALA A 42 -6.91 11.67 -3.72
C ALA A 42 -5.74 12.59 -3.34
N ALA A 43 -6.02 13.59 -2.52
CA ALA A 43 -5.01 14.43 -1.90
C ALA A 43 -5.07 14.32 -0.38
N LEU A 44 -3.97 13.90 0.25
CA LEU A 44 -3.80 13.93 1.70
C LEU A 44 -3.57 15.36 2.18
N LEU A 45 -4.43 15.86 3.06
CA LEU A 45 -4.30 17.16 3.69
C LEU A 45 -3.37 17.12 4.91
N PRO A 46 -2.77 18.26 5.31
CA PRO A 46 -1.89 18.32 6.49
C PRO A 46 -2.54 17.86 7.81
N GLY A 47 -3.87 17.86 7.90
CA GLY A 47 -4.63 17.39 9.06
C GLY A 47 -4.95 15.89 9.08
N GLY A 48 -4.50 15.11 8.08
CA GLY A 48 -4.79 13.68 7.95
C GLY A 48 -6.03 13.36 7.12
N ASP A 49 -6.92 14.33 6.91
CA ASP A 49 -8.08 14.15 6.03
C ASP A 49 -7.67 13.95 4.57
N VAL A 50 -8.51 13.25 3.81
CA VAL A 50 -8.28 12.95 2.40
C VAL A 50 -9.37 13.59 1.57
N LEU A 51 -8.98 14.38 0.56
CA LEU A 51 -9.91 14.88 -0.44
C LEU A 51 -9.90 13.98 -1.66
N LEU A 52 -11.09 13.65 -2.18
CA LEU A 52 -11.27 12.99 -3.47
C LEU A 52 -11.82 13.99 -4.48
N VAL A 53 -11.19 14.02 -5.64
CA VAL A 53 -11.51 14.94 -6.73
C VAL A 53 -11.66 14.18 -8.04
N GLY A 54 -12.66 14.58 -8.84
CA GLY A 54 -12.96 14.02 -10.14
C GLY A 54 -13.43 12.57 -10.10
N GLY A 55 -13.24 11.89 -11.22
CA GLY A 55 -13.63 10.52 -11.44
C GLY A 55 -14.84 10.40 -12.38
N ASP A 56 -14.87 9.28 -13.10
CA ASP A 56 -15.89 8.94 -14.08
C ASP A 56 -16.94 8.01 -13.44
N PHE A 57 -18.22 8.37 -13.56
CA PHE A 57 -19.35 7.53 -13.14
C PHE A 57 -20.65 7.94 -13.85
N ASP A 58 -20.94 9.24 -13.81
CA ASP A 58 -21.98 9.90 -14.63
C ASP A 58 -21.55 11.36 -14.83
N TYR A 59 -21.63 11.89 -16.06
CA TYR A 59 -21.07 13.19 -16.47
C TYR A 59 -21.55 14.39 -15.62
N GLY A 60 -22.56 14.21 -14.76
CA GLY A 60 -23.03 15.22 -13.80
C GLY A 60 -22.36 15.20 -12.41
N THR A 61 -21.59 14.17 -12.07
CA THR A 61 -21.02 13.95 -10.71
C THR A 61 -19.55 14.32 -10.57
N GLY A 62 -18.82 14.54 -11.67
CA GLY A 62 -17.37 14.80 -11.69
C GLY A 62 -16.90 16.09 -10.98
N LYS A 63 -17.84 16.97 -10.57
CA LYS A 63 -17.52 18.19 -9.79
C LYS A 63 -17.48 17.97 -8.29
N ALA A 64 -18.08 16.89 -7.80
CA ALA A 64 -18.22 16.68 -6.37
C ALA A 64 -16.86 16.39 -5.72
N VAL A 65 -16.40 17.35 -4.91
CA VAL A 65 -15.27 17.18 -4.02
C VAL A 65 -15.77 16.50 -2.76
N GLU A 66 -15.25 15.32 -2.48
CA GLU A 66 -15.55 14.60 -1.25
C GLU A 66 -14.38 14.64 -0.30
N ARG A 67 -14.67 14.69 1.00
CA ARG A 67 -13.69 14.65 2.07
C ARG A 67 -13.95 13.45 2.96
N TYR A 68 -12.93 12.64 3.14
CA TYR A 68 -12.83 11.68 4.23
C TYR A 68 -12.19 12.36 5.42
N SER A 69 -12.90 12.39 6.56
CA SER A 69 -12.31 12.83 7.80
C SER A 69 -11.62 11.65 8.50
N ALA A 70 -10.31 11.74 8.65
CA ALA A 70 -9.51 10.71 9.33
C ALA A 70 -9.91 10.58 10.80
N ALA A 71 -10.21 11.71 11.45
CA ALA A 71 -10.55 11.75 12.87
C ALA A 71 -11.89 11.07 13.22
N THR A 72 -12.83 11.02 12.28
CA THR A 72 -14.18 10.45 12.51
C THR A 72 -14.50 9.24 11.66
N GLY A 73 -13.71 8.97 10.62
CA GLY A 73 -13.98 7.92 9.63
C GLY A 73 -15.19 8.19 8.74
N THR A 74 -15.60 9.46 8.58
CA THR A 74 -16.83 9.83 7.86
C THR A 74 -16.56 10.59 6.58
N TRP A 75 -17.46 10.44 5.62
CA TRP A 75 -17.44 11.11 4.32
C TRP A 75 -18.40 12.30 4.28
N SER A 76 -17.99 13.38 3.61
CA SER A 76 -18.83 14.56 3.35
C SER A 76 -18.51 15.18 1.99
N ILE A 77 -19.51 15.71 1.30
CA ILE A 77 -19.30 16.56 0.11
C ILE A 77 -18.93 17.96 0.59
N VAL A 78 -17.79 18.48 0.12
CA VAL A 78 -17.21 19.78 0.55
C VAL A 78 -17.02 20.77 -0.60
N GLY A 79 -17.61 20.49 -1.77
CA GLY A 79 -17.61 21.46 -2.86
C GLY A 79 -18.05 20.87 -4.19
N ASP A 80 -18.46 21.76 -5.07
CA ASP A 80 -18.79 21.53 -6.48
C ASP A 80 -18.22 22.64 -7.38
N THR A 81 -17.32 23.46 -6.83
CA THR A 81 -16.81 24.69 -7.44
C THR A 81 -15.68 24.45 -8.44
N LEU A 82 -15.12 23.23 -8.46
CA LEU A 82 -14.14 22.83 -9.45
C LEU A 82 -14.74 22.89 -10.86
N GLN A 83 -13.86 23.11 -11.83
CA GLN A 83 -14.19 22.90 -13.23
C GLN A 83 -14.52 21.42 -13.49
N ASP A 84 -14.93 21.10 -14.72
CA ASP A 84 -15.30 19.74 -15.13
C ASP A 84 -14.06 18.82 -15.21
N HIS A 85 -13.43 18.53 -14.06
CA HIS A 85 -12.32 17.60 -13.91
C HIS A 85 -12.83 16.16 -13.83
N VAL A 86 -13.12 15.56 -14.99
CA VAL A 86 -13.83 14.27 -15.04
C VAL A 86 -12.87 13.08 -15.13
N SER A 87 -11.95 13.07 -16.10
CA SER A 87 -11.07 11.92 -16.35
C SER A 87 -9.59 12.29 -16.32
N SER A 88 -8.75 11.31 -15.97
CA SER A 88 -7.31 11.51 -15.76
C SER A 88 -7.03 12.67 -14.79
N THR A 89 -7.85 12.75 -13.73
CA THR A 89 -7.75 13.79 -12.72
C THR A 89 -6.57 13.50 -11.82
N HIS A 90 -5.81 14.55 -11.50
CA HIS A 90 -4.71 14.48 -10.55
C HIS A 90 -4.88 15.58 -9.51
N ALA A 91 -4.79 15.20 -8.23
CA ALA A 91 -4.91 16.09 -7.08
C ALA A 91 -3.61 16.03 -6.26
N PHE A 92 -3.01 17.18 -5.99
CA PHE A 92 -1.75 17.28 -5.25
C PHE A 92 -1.90 18.23 -4.07
N SER A 93 -1.61 17.74 -2.87
CA SER A 93 -1.57 18.60 -1.70
C SER A 93 -0.41 19.60 -1.78
N LEU A 94 -0.70 20.86 -1.47
CA LEU A 94 0.28 21.93 -1.36
C LEU A 94 0.58 22.20 0.12
N PRO A 95 1.78 22.72 0.46
CA PRO A 95 2.17 22.96 1.86
C PRO A 95 1.21 23.86 2.64
N GLY A 96 0.47 24.74 1.96
CA GLY A 96 -0.53 25.62 2.58
C GLY A 96 -1.88 24.94 2.89
N GLY A 97 -2.04 23.64 2.63
CA GLY A 97 -3.30 22.91 2.78
C GLY A 97 -4.27 23.05 1.60
N GLN A 98 -3.89 23.82 0.59
CA GLN A 98 -4.59 23.88 -0.70
C GLN A 98 -4.26 22.64 -1.53
N VAL A 99 -5.04 22.40 -2.59
CA VAL A 99 -4.84 21.28 -3.52
C VAL A 99 -4.74 21.81 -4.94
N LEU A 100 -3.66 21.47 -5.63
CA LEU A 100 -3.55 21.65 -7.06
C LEU A 100 -4.33 20.52 -7.75
N VAL A 101 -5.29 20.88 -8.58
CA VAL A 101 -6.11 19.94 -9.37
C VAL A 101 -5.88 20.20 -10.84
N GLY A 102 -5.73 19.15 -11.63
CA GLY A 102 -5.73 19.22 -13.08
C GLY A 102 -6.28 17.94 -13.69
N SER A 103 -6.82 18.02 -14.91
CA SER A 103 -7.30 16.84 -15.65
C SER A 103 -7.12 17.03 -17.17
N MET A 104 -7.63 16.08 -17.95
CA MET A 104 -7.66 16.17 -19.42
C MET A 104 -8.59 17.28 -19.93
N GLU A 105 -9.72 17.50 -19.25
CA GLU A 105 -10.81 18.34 -19.73
C GLU A 105 -10.73 19.79 -19.25
N ALA A 106 -10.02 20.02 -18.14
CA ALA A 106 -9.97 21.32 -17.48
C ALA A 106 -8.54 21.71 -17.10
N PRO A 107 -8.20 23.02 -17.23
CA PRO A 107 -6.89 23.52 -16.86
C PRO A 107 -6.65 23.40 -15.37
N PHE A 108 -5.37 23.46 -14.99
CA PHE A 108 -5.00 23.45 -13.59
C PHE A 108 -5.68 24.58 -12.80
N GLU A 109 -6.15 24.23 -11.62
CA GLU A 109 -6.66 25.16 -10.63
C GLU A 109 -6.21 24.77 -9.22
N ILE A 110 -6.14 25.77 -8.34
CA ILE A 110 -5.86 25.57 -6.93
C ILE A 110 -7.17 25.66 -6.18
N TYR A 111 -7.53 24.57 -5.51
CA TYR A 111 -8.70 24.46 -4.64
C TYR A 111 -8.29 24.67 -3.19
N ASP A 112 -9.01 25.54 -2.49
CA ASP A 112 -8.89 25.74 -1.06
C ASP A 112 -10.03 24.99 -0.34
N PRO A 113 -9.73 23.91 0.39
CA PRO A 113 -10.75 23.11 1.07
C PRO A 113 -11.30 23.75 2.34
N VAL A 114 -10.76 24.89 2.78
CA VAL A 114 -11.27 25.63 3.95
C VAL A 114 -12.35 26.62 3.50
N SER A 115 -12.12 27.33 2.39
CA SER A 115 -13.10 28.26 1.83
C SER A 115 -14.00 27.64 0.76
N GLU A 116 -13.72 26.42 0.32
CA GLU A 116 -14.44 25.68 -0.74
C GLU A 116 -14.44 26.42 -2.10
N THR A 117 -13.37 27.18 -2.37
CA THR A 117 -13.20 27.99 -3.58
C THR A 117 -12.01 27.52 -4.41
N SER A 118 -12.12 27.60 -5.74
CA SER A 118 -11.00 27.36 -6.64
C SER A 118 -10.53 28.62 -7.37
N ILE A 119 -9.26 28.63 -7.77
CA ILE A 119 -8.64 29.66 -8.60
C ILE A 119 -7.87 28.98 -9.74
N SER A 120 -8.24 29.27 -10.98
CA SER A 120 -7.53 28.76 -12.16
C SER A 120 -6.14 29.37 -12.30
N LEU A 121 -5.17 28.56 -12.71
CA LEU A 121 -3.82 29.02 -12.99
C LEU A 121 -3.73 29.81 -14.30
N SER A 122 -2.78 30.74 -14.34
CA SER A 122 -2.41 31.51 -15.53
C SER A 122 -0.89 31.48 -15.72
N PRO A 123 -0.37 31.08 -16.90
CA PRO A 123 -1.13 30.60 -18.06
C PRO A 123 -1.86 29.28 -17.76
N ALA A 124 -3.00 29.07 -18.42
CA ALA A 124 -3.76 27.84 -18.29
C ALA A 124 -2.96 26.66 -18.87
N GLY A 125 -2.42 25.80 -18.01
CA GLY A 125 -1.88 24.50 -18.40
C GLY A 125 -2.96 23.42 -18.28
N GLN A 126 -2.91 22.40 -19.14
CA GLN A 126 -3.83 21.25 -19.14
C GLN A 126 -3.02 19.97 -19.27
N PHE A 127 -3.55 18.86 -18.76
CA PHE A 127 -3.07 17.53 -19.16
C PHE A 127 -3.86 17.04 -20.38
N PHE A 128 -3.35 16.06 -21.11
CA PHE A 128 -4.12 15.31 -22.12
C PHE A 128 -4.33 13.84 -21.74
N SER A 129 -3.44 13.21 -20.97
CA SER A 129 -3.53 11.78 -20.66
C SER A 129 -2.65 11.37 -19.47
N ASP A 130 -2.41 10.06 -19.31
CA ASP A 130 -1.64 9.33 -18.28
C ASP A 130 -0.20 9.88 -18.07
N THR A 131 -0.09 11.12 -17.61
CA THR A 131 1.15 11.78 -17.25
C THR A 131 1.70 11.15 -15.97
N ALA A 132 3.00 10.93 -15.92
CA ALA A 132 3.63 10.50 -14.68
C ALA A 132 4.00 11.73 -13.86
N THR A 133 3.73 11.68 -12.56
CA THR A 133 3.93 12.82 -11.67
C THR A 133 4.84 12.44 -10.51
N THR A 134 5.71 13.37 -10.12
CA THR A 134 6.57 13.17 -8.96
C THR A 134 6.87 14.50 -8.28
N ARG A 135 6.99 14.48 -6.95
CA ARG A 135 7.44 15.66 -6.20
C ARG A 135 8.96 15.69 -6.21
N LEU A 136 9.54 16.83 -6.57
CA LEU A 136 10.97 17.09 -6.55
C LEU A 136 11.49 17.37 -5.14
N SER A 137 12.80 17.33 -4.95
CA SER A 137 13.45 17.53 -3.64
C SER A 137 13.23 18.93 -3.05
N ASP A 138 12.96 19.92 -3.88
CA ASP A 138 12.63 21.29 -3.46
C ASP A 138 11.14 21.50 -3.15
N GLY A 139 10.32 20.47 -3.33
CA GLY A 139 8.88 20.49 -3.06
C GLY A 139 8.01 20.76 -4.29
N ASP A 140 8.62 21.14 -5.42
CA ASP A 140 7.90 21.35 -6.68
C ASP A 140 7.34 20.05 -7.25
N LEU A 141 6.39 20.16 -8.16
CA LEU A 141 5.81 19.01 -8.85
C LEU A 141 6.35 18.95 -10.28
N LEU A 142 6.83 17.77 -10.67
CA LEU A 142 7.21 17.49 -12.05
C LEU A 142 6.16 16.58 -12.67
N PHE A 143 5.72 16.97 -13.85
CA PHE A 143 4.78 16.25 -14.70
C PHE A 143 5.50 15.84 -15.96
N VAL A 144 5.41 14.58 -16.34
CA VAL A 144 6.26 13.98 -17.37
C VAL A 144 5.41 13.20 -18.36
N GLY A 145 5.51 13.55 -19.64
CA GLY A 145 4.85 12.86 -20.73
C GLY A 145 3.32 12.87 -20.62
N GLY A 146 2.66 11.93 -21.32
CA GLY A 146 1.20 11.84 -21.35
C GLY A 146 0.51 12.96 -22.15
N GLY A 147 1.29 13.80 -22.84
CA GLY A 147 0.78 14.96 -23.58
C GLY A 147 0.34 16.05 -22.62
N MET A 148 1.21 16.98 -22.25
CA MET A 148 0.80 18.18 -21.48
C MET A 148 0.50 19.39 -22.38
N SER A 149 0.64 19.19 -23.69
CA SER A 149 0.21 20.12 -24.73
C SER A 149 -0.38 19.32 -25.89
N THR A 150 -1.32 19.93 -26.64
CA THR A 150 -2.20 19.28 -27.63
C THR A 150 -1.50 18.46 -28.72
N PHE A 151 -0.17 18.51 -28.85
CA PHE A 151 0.58 17.82 -29.91
C PHE A 151 1.97 17.32 -29.50
N ASP A 152 2.34 17.36 -28.20
CA ASP A 152 3.66 16.91 -27.73
C ASP A 152 3.56 15.95 -26.54
N TRP A 153 3.70 14.65 -26.83
CA TRP A 153 3.62 13.56 -25.87
C TRP A 153 4.89 13.38 -25.04
N GLY A 154 5.95 14.15 -25.35
CA GLY A 154 7.18 14.23 -24.57
C GLY A 154 7.24 15.44 -23.65
N ASP A 155 6.19 16.26 -23.61
CA ASP A 155 6.14 17.46 -22.77
C ASP A 155 6.39 17.14 -21.30
N THR A 156 7.18 17.99 -20.67
CA THR A 156 7.52 17.91 -19.26
C THR A 156 7.33 19.31 -18.69
N GLN A 157 6.52 19.40 -17.64
CA GLN A 157 6.27 20.66 -16.98
C GLN A 157 6.58 20.55 -15.50
N ARG A 158 7.12 21.64 -14.95
CA ARG A 158 7.38 21.82 -13.54
C ARG A 158 6.40 22.86 -13.00
N PHE A 159 5.67 22.49 -11.95
CA PHE A 159 4.88 23.43 -11.17
C PHE A 159 5.71 23.92 -9.99
N ASP A 160 6.05 25.20 -10.03
CA ASP A 160 6.70 25.92 -8.94
C ASP A 160 5.66 26.22 -7.85
N VAL A 161 5.80 25.54 -6.73
CA VAL A 161 4.85 25.61 -5.60
C VAL A 161 4.93 26.95 -4.87
N ALA A 162 6.07 27.63 -4.92
CA ALA A 162 6.25 28.91 -4.24
C ALA A 162 5.55 30.06 -4.98
N THR A 163 5.49 29.98 -6.30
CA THR A 163 4.92 31.02 -7.18
C THR A 163 3.57 30.64 -7.77
N ASN A 164 3.15 29.38 -7.64
CA ASN A 164 1.97 28.80 -8.28
C ASN A 164 2.00 28.95 -9.81
N THR A 165 3.15 28.67 -10.43
CA THR A 165 3.32 28.79 -11.89
C THR A 165 3.78 27.50 -12.53
N LEU A 166 3.29 27.24 -13.74
CA LEU A 166 3.76 26.15 -14.60
C LEU A 166 4.87 26.64 -15.52
N GLN A 167 5.92 25.84 -15.62
CA GLN A 167 7.08 26.09 -16.46
C GLN A 167 7.34 24.87 -17.33
N VAL A 168 7.43 25.08 -18.64
CA VAL A 168 7.88 24.04 -19.56
C VAL A 168 9.39 23.86 -19.36
N VAL A 169 9.80 22.62 -19.17
CA VAL A 169 11.22 22.22 -19.01
C VAL A 169 11.63 21.33 -20.19
N ALA A 170 12.83 20.75 -20.17
CA ALA A 170 13.29 19.89 -21.25
C ALA A 170 12.31 18.74 -21.51
N PHE A 171 12.09 18.43 -22.79
CA PHE A 171 11.22 17.35 -23.25
C PHE A 171 11.89 15.99 -23.11
N LEU A 172 11.10 14.96 -22.83
CA LEU A 172 11.53 13.57 -22.97
C LEU A 172 12.09 13.30 -24.37
N SER A 173 13.15 12.51 -24.45
CA SER A 173 13.70 12.08 -25.74
C SER A 173 12.78 11.08 -26.42
N THR A 174 12.10 10.24 -25.63
CA THR A 174 11.08 9.29 -26.11
C THR A 174 9.71 9.64 -25.50
N PRO A 175 8.81 10.28 -26.27
CA PRO A 175 7.44 10.54 -25.86
C PRO A 175 6.72 9.27 -25.40
N ARG A 176 6.03 9.34 -24.26
CA ARG A 176 5.43 8.16 -23.61
C ARG A 176 4.27 8.53 -22.67
N ARG A 177 3.42 7.54 -22.39
CA ARG A 177 2.32 7.60 -21.40
C ARG A 177 2.23 6.30 -20.62
N SER A 178 1.46 6.29 -19.53
CA SER A 178 1.25 5.11 -18.66
C SER A 178 2.58 4.48 -18.18
N HIS A 179 3.57 5.36 -17.99
CA HIS A 179 4.88 5.10 -17.43
C HIS A 179 4.91 5.56 -15.97
N THR A 180 6.05 5.41 -15.30
CA THR A 180 6.25 5.92 -13.95
C THR A 180 7.39 6.93 -13.92
N ALA A 181 7.29 7.93 -13.03
CA ALA A 181 8.33 8.92 -12.74
C ALA A 181 8.64 8.85 -11.24
N THR A 182 9.88 8.53 -10.89
CA THR A 182 10.30 8.31 -9.49
C THR A 182 11.46 9.23 -9.14
N LEU A 183 11.28 10.10 -8.14
CA LEU A 183 12.38 10.87 -7.56
C LEU A 183 13.44 9.93 -6.94
N LEU A 184 14.68 10.04 -7.39
CA LEU A 184 15.85 9.33 -6.88
C LEU A 184 16.47 10.06 -5.67
N VAL A 185 17.32 9.37 -4.92
CA VAL A 185 17.96 9.90 -3.70
C VAL A 185 18.84 11.12 -4.00
N ASP A 186 19.43 11.17 -5.19
CA ASP A 186 20.29 12.28 -5.63
C ASP A 186 19.53 13.47 -6.22
N GLY A 187 18.19 13.42 -6.21
CA GLY A 187 17.32 14.49 -6.70
C GLY A 187 16.97 14.39 -8.19
N ARG A 188 17.55 13.44 -8.94
CA ARG A 188 17.14 13.17 -10.33
C ARG A 188 15.82 12.41 -10.38
N VAL A 189 15.16 12.39 -11.53
CA VAL A 189 13.90 11.66 -11.73
C VAL A 189 14.09 10.53 -12.72
N LEU A 190 13.79 9.31 -12.30
CA LEU A 190 13.81 8.10 -13.13
C LEU A 190 12.46 7.90 -13.81
N VAL A 191 12.47 7.81 -15.14
CA VAL A 191 11.31 7.54 -15.98
C VAL A 191 11.42 6.17 -16.60
N VAL A 192 10.43 5.30 -16.36
CA VAL A 192 10.54 3.87 -16.67
C VAL A 192 9.38 3.40 -17.55
N GLY A 193 9.71 2.75 -18.67
CA GLY A 193 8.77 2.01 -19.52
C GLY A 193 7.64 2.88 -20.07
N GLY A 194 6.44 2.31 -20.13
CA GLY A 194 5.25 2.98 -20.67
C GLY A 194 4.99 2.62 -22.13
N LEU A 195 4.07 3.39 -22.72
CA LEU A 195 3.68 3.24 -24.11
C LEU A 195 4.20 4.41 -24.92
N HIS A 196 5.02 4.14 -25.94
CA HIS A 196 5.37 5.15 -26.93
C HIS A 196 4.10 5.60 -27.64
N SER A 197 3.86 6.90 -27.65
CA SER A 197 2.70 7.51 -28.28
C SER A 197 3.13 8.83 -28.90
N LEU A 198 2.79 9.01 -30.18
CA LEU A 198 2.99 10.27 -30.91
C LEU A 198 1.65 10.96 -31.20
N SER A 199 0.53 10.27 -30.97
CA SER A 199 -0.85 10.76 -31.10
C SER A 199 -1.80 9.77 -30.43
N GLU A 200 -3.05 10.19 -30.20
CA GLU A 200 -4.10 9.34 -29.61
C GLU A 200 -4.46 8.12 -30.51
N VAL A 201 -4.22 8.22 -31.82
CA VAL A 201 -4.66 7.23 -32.83
C VAL A 201 -3.47 6.55 -33.54
N GLY A 202 -2.25 6.73 -33.03
CA GLY A 202 -1.01 6.23 -33.63
C GLY A 202 -0.67 4.78 -33.28
N PRO A 203 0.31 4.16 -33.99
CA PRO A 203 0.88 2.89 -33.55
C PRO A 203 1.53 3.08 -32.18
N THR A 204 1.26 2.14 -31.28
CA THR A 204 1.77 2.16 -29.92
C THR A 204 2.78 1.04 -29.72
N GLU A 205 3.89 1.36 -29.03
CA GLU A 205 4.94 0.39 -28.69
C GLU A 205 5.14 0.41 -27.18
N VAL A 206 5.14 -0.77 -26.55
CA VAL A 206 5.49 -0.88 -25.13
C VAL A 206 7.01 -0.73 -25.00
N LEU A 207 7.44 0.22 -24.17
CA LEU A 207 8.83 0.62 -24.06
C LEU A 207 9.59 -0.18 -22.99
N ALA A 208 10.82 -0.55 -23.32
CA ALA A 208 11.84 -0.93 -22.35
C ALA A 208 12.81 0.22 -22.03
N SER A 209 12.69 1.35 -22.73
CA SER A 209 13.59 2.49 -22.55
C SER A 209 13.35 3.17 -21.20
N VAL A 210 14.44 3.71 -20.66
CA VAL A 210 14.50 4.41 -19.38
C VAL A 210 15.20 5.74 -19.63
N GLU A 211 14.67 6.80 -19.05
CA GLU A 211 15.24 8.14 -19.13
C GLU A 211 15.39 8.72 -17.73
N ILE A 212 16.43 9.52 -17.51
CA ILE A 212 16.73 10.15 -16.23
C ILE A 212 16.79 11.66 -16.46
N TYR A 213 15.93 12.38 -15.75
CA TYR A 213 15.90 13.84 -15.75
C TYR A 213 16.76 14.40 -14.62
N ASP A 214 17.64 15.33 -14.97
CA ASP A 214 18.36 16.16 -14.02
C ASP A 214 17.66 17.53 -13.91
N PRO A 215 16.96 17.81 -12.80
CA PRO A 215 16.24 19.08 -12.62
C PRO A 215 17.16 20.29 -12.39
N VAL A 216 18.44 20.09 -12.09
CA VAL A 216 19.43 21.18 -11.93
C VAL A 216 19.98 21.59 -13.29
N ALA A 217 20.30 20.61 -14.13
CA ALA A 217 20.80 20.86 -15.48
C ALA A 217 19.68 21.13 -16.50
N ASP A 218 18.43 20.79 -16.18
CA ASP A 218 17.30 20.78 -17.10
C ASP A 218 17.61 19.95 -18.35
N THR A 219 18.02 18.70 -18.14
CA THR A 219 18.39 17.79 -19.23
C THR A 219 17.95 16.35 -18.96
N TRP A 220 17.72 15.64 -20.05
CA TRP A 220 17.44 14.20 -20.05
C TRP A 220 18.67 13.41 -20.48
N SER A 221 18.82 12.23 -19.89
CA SER A 221 19.83 11.24 -20.26
C SER A 221 19.20 9.85 -20.33
N ALA A 222 19.76 8.98 -21.17
CA ALA A 222 19.33 7.58 -21.19
C ALA A 222 19.88 6.84 -19.96
N GLY A 223 19.02 6.05 -19.31
CA GLY A 223 19.43 5.07 -18.30
C GLY A 223 19.52 3.66 -18.89
N ALA A 224 19.96 2.70 -18.09
CA ALA A 224 19.96 1.30 -18.49
C ALA A 224 18.54 0.83 -18.84
N PRO A 225 18.33 0.12 -19.95
CA PRO A 225 17.01 -0.33 -20.36
C PRO A 225 16.48 -1.42 -19.42
N LEU A 226 15.15 -1.45 -19.26
CA LEU A 226 14.46 -2.50 -18.51
C LEU A 226 14.76 -3.89 -19.09
N PRO A 227 14.85 -4.94 -18.24
CA PRO A 227 14.91 -6.33 -18.68
C PRO A 227 13.50 -6.81 -19.08
N GLY A 228 12.99 -6.26 -20.18
CA GLY A 228 11.64 -6.49 -20.69
C GLY A 228 10.79 -5.23 -20.67
N ALA A 229 10.19 -4.91 -21.82
CA ALA A 229 9.31 -3.76 -21.97
C ALA A 229 8.07 -3.92 -21.07
N ARG A 230 7.61 -2.82 -20.46
CA ARG A 230 6.40 -2.84 -19.64
C ARG A 230 5.64 -1.51 -19.60
N VAL A 231 4.33 -1.59 -19.50
CA VAL A 231 3.38 -0.46 -19.37
C VAL A 231 2.41 -0.74 -18.21
N ASN A 232 1.75 0.29 -17.65
CA ASN A 232 0.73 0.14 -16.59
C ASN A 232 1.25 -0.54 -15.31
N HIS A 233 2.56 -0.45 -15.07
CA HIS A 233 3.23 -0.92 -13.87
C HIS A 233 3.23 0.19 -12.80
N ARG A 234 3.76 -0.13 -11.62
CA ARG A 234 4.06 0.87 -10.58
C ARG A 234 5.53 0.80 -10.18
N ALA A 235 6.08 1.94 -9.77
CA ALA A 235 7.46 2.08 -9.31
C ALA A 235 7.47 2.77 -7.94
N SER A 236 8.34 2.32 -7.03
CA SER A 236 8.48 2.89 -5.70
C SER A 236 9.95 2.94 -5.29
N ARG A 237 10.41 4.10 -4.78
CA ARG A 237 11.75 4.21 -4.21
C ARG A 237 11.77 3.54 -2.84
N LEU A 238 12.72 2.61 -2.66
CA LEU A 238 12.96 1.92 -1.42
C LEU A 238 13.86 2.74 -0.48
N PRO A 239 13.91 2.43 0.84
CA PRO A 239 14.75 3.14 1.80
C PRO A 239 16.25 3.14 1.48
N ASP A 240 16.73 2.08 0.82
CA ASP A 240 18.12 1.96 0.39
C ASP A 240 18.44 2.75 -0.90
N GLY A 241 17.45 3.44 -1.46
CA GLY A 241 17.57 4.27 -2.66
C GLY A 241 17.32 3.55 -3.98
N ARG A 242 17.18 2.21 -3.98
CA ARG A 242 16.79 1.46 -5.18
C ARG A 242 15.33 1.75 -5.55
N VAL A 243 14.96 1.51 -6.80
CA VAL A 243 13.58 1.62 -7.26
C VAL A 243 13.02 0.24 -7.57
N LEU A 244 11.96 -0.16 -6.87
CA LEU A 244 11.22 -1.38 -7.14
C LEU A 244 10.14 -1.10 -8.19
N VAL A 245 10.16 -1.83 -9.30
CA VAL A 245 9.13 -1.80 -10.33
C VAL A 245 8.34 -3.10 -10.29
N THR A 246 7.01 -3.01 -10.22
CA THR A 246 6.12 -4.15 -9.99
C THR A 246 5.07 -4.29 -11.08
N GLY A 247 4.88 -5.52 -11.56
CA GLY A 247 3.81 -5.88 -12.49
C GLY A 247 3.80 -5.08 -13.79
N GLY A 248 2.60 -4.77 -14.26
CA GLY A 248 2.32 -4.15 -15.55
C GLY A 248 2.02 -5.18 -16.64
N GLN A 249 2.09 -4.73 -17.88
CA GLN A 249 1.85 -5.53 -19.07
C GLN A 249 3.08 -5.52 -19.97
N ASP A 250 3.39 -6.65 -20.60
CA ASP A 250 4.48 -6.75 -21.57
C ASP A 250 4.10 -6.22 -22.97
N ALA A 251 5.01 -6.37 -23.94
CA ALA A 251 4.78 -5.95 -25.33
C ALA A 251 3.63 -6.69 -26.04
N THR A 252 3.17 -7.82 -25.50
CA THR A 252 1.98 -8.56 -25.98
C THR A 252 0.71 -8.21 -25.20
N LEU A 253 0.81 -7.26 -24.27
CA LEU A 253 -0.21 -6.86 -23.30
C LEU A 253 -0.57 -7.97 -22.29
N ALA A 254 0.28 -8.98 -22.13
CA ALA A 254 0.10 -10.00 -21.10
C ALA A 254 0.48 -9.42 -19.73
N LEU A 255 -0.34 -9.72 -18.71
CA LEU A 255 -0.07 -9.31 -17.32
C LEU A 255 1.23 -9.94 -16.82
N LEU A 256 2.02 -9.14 -16.09
CA LEU A 256 3.30 -9.53 -15.51
C LEU A 256 3.17 -9.78 -14.00
N ASP A 257 3.76 -10.88 -13.54
CA ASP A 257 4.05 -11.15 -12.13
C ASP A 257 5.50 -10.78 -11.75
N SER A 258 6.32 -10.44 -12.74
CA SER A 258 7.72 -10.07 -12.54
C SER A 258 7.87 -8.72 -11.83
N THR A 259 8.88 -8.63 -10.97
CA THR A 259 9.38 -7.36 -10.41
C THR A 259 10.85 -7.18 -10.74
N VAL A 260 11.29 -5.93 -10.83
CA VAL A 260 12.67 -5.58 -11.12
C VAL A 260 13.12 -4.43 -10.22
N LEU A 261 14.39 -4.44 -9.84
CA LEU A 261 15.02 -3.45 -8.98
C LEU A 261 16.06 -2.67 -9.77
N TYR A 262 15.91 -1.36 -9.81
CA TYR A 262 16.89 -0.44 -10.36
C TYR A 262 17.83 0.05 -9.26
N ASP A 263 19.13 -0.05 -9.51
CA ASP A 263 20.16 0.58 -8.70
C ASP A 263 20.65 1.86 -9.38
N PRO A 264 20.32 3.06 -8.85
CA PRO A 264 20.74 4.32 -9.44
C PRO A 264 22.24 4.61 -9.28
N ALA A 265 22.95 3.94 -8.35
CA ALA A 265 24.37 4.14 -8.14
C ALA A 265 25.21 3.47 -9.23
N THR A 266 24.72 2.36 -9.79
CA THR A 266 25.41 1.61 -10.85
C THR A 266 24.71 1.68 -12.20
N ASP A 267 23.53 2.28 -12.28
CA ASP A 267 22.65 2.28 -13.46
C ASP A 267 22.43 0.86 -13.98
N THR A 268 21.96 -0.03 -13.11
CA THR A 268 21.73 -1.45 -13.46
C THR A 268 20.43 -1.99 -12.91
N TRP A 269 19.89 -2.99 -13.59
CA TRP A 269 18.70 -3.72 -13.17
C TRP A 269 19.07 -5.09 -12.58
N SER A 270 18.30 -5.50 -11.58
CA SER A 270 18.30 -6.86 -11.04
C SER A 270 16.87 -7.39 -10.92
N ALA A 271 16.71 -8.72 -10.93
CA ALA A 271 15.41 -9.33 -10.70
C ALA A 271 14.99 -9.15 -9.23
N GLY A 272 13.75 -8.75 -9.00
CA GLY A 272 13.13 -8.78 -7.68
C GLY A 272 12.33 -10.08 -7.44
N PRO A 273 11.66 -10.22 -6.29
CA PRO A 273 10.78 -11.36 -6.04
C PRO A 273 9.56 -11.35 -6.97
N THR A 274 9.05 -12.52 -7.33
CA THR A 274 7.85 -12.66 -8.15
C THR A 274 6.59 -12.35 -7.33
N LEU A 275 5.63 -11.65 -7.93
CA LEU A 275 4.30 -11.43 -7.37
C LEU A 275 3.52 -12.76 -7.34
N PRO A 276 2.70 -13.03 -6.31
CA PRO A 276 1.84 -14.21 -6.28
C PRO A 276 0.84 -14.30 -7.44
N SER A 277 0.41 -13.14 -7.96
CA SER A 277 -0.47 -13.01 -9.11
C SER A 277 0.03 -11.90 -10.02
N ALA A 278 0.06 -12.17 -11.32
CA ALA A 278 0.32 -11.17 -12.34
C ALA A 278 -0.73 -10.06 -12.27
N ARG A 279 -0.29 -8.79 -12.36
CA ARG A 279 -1.20 -7.64 -12.26
C ARG A 279 -0.72 -6.41 -13.00
N ALA A 280 -1.67 -5.56 -13.38
CA ALA A 280 -1.44 -4.23 -13.92
C ALA A 280 -2.51 -3.26 -13.42
N TYR A 281 -2.28 -1.95 -13.54
CA TYR A 281 -3.20 -0.91 -13.03
C TYR A 281 -3.48 -1.01 -11.51
N HIS A 282 -2.65 -1.72 -10.77
CA HIS A 282 -2.65 -1.69 -9.31
C HIS A 282 -2.05 -0.38 -8.83
N GLU A 283 -2.41 0.02 -7.62
CA GLU A 283 -1.80 1.16 -6.95
C GLU A 283 -0.78 0.73 -5.91
N VAL A 284 0.13 1.64 -5.59
CA VAL A 284 1.16 1.43 -4.57
C VAL A 284 1.27 2.59 -3.61
N VAL A 285 1.50 2.28 -2.34
CA VAL A 285 1.82 3.28 -1.33
C VAL A 285 3.00 2.83 -0.49
N SER A 286 3.90 3.77 -0.19
CA SER A 286 5.05 3.51 0.70
C SER A 286 4.69 3.86 2.13
N LEU A 287 4.99 2.96 3.06
CA LEU A 287 4.79 3.17 4.49
C LEU A 287 6.04 3.79 5.14
N PRO A 288 5.93 4.45 6.31
CA PRO A 288 7.09 4.99 7.02
C PRO A 288 8.14 3.95 7.42
N SER A 289 7.75 2.68 7.56
CA SER A 289 8.67 1.55 7.77
C SER A 289 9.57 1.25 6.58
N GLY A 290 9.24 1.79 5.40
CA GLY A 290 9.88 1.48 4.13
C GLY A 290 9.24 0.33 3.35
N ARG A 291 8.22 -0.34 3.91
CA ARG A 291 7.40 -1.30 3.16
C ARG A 291 6.63 -0.61 2.05
N VAL A 292 6.35 -1.34 0.97
CA VAL A 292 5.51 -0.87 -0.14
C VAL A 292 4.26 -1.75 -0.22
N VAL A 293 3.08 -1.16 -0.05
CA VAL A 293 1.80 -1.87 -0.15
C VAL A 293 1.28 -1.75 -1.58
N LEU A 294 0.96 -2.87 -2.21
CA LEU A 294 0.34 -2.98 -3.53
C LEU A 294 -1.13 -3.38 -3.35
N VAL A 295 -2.04 -2.70 -4.03
CA VAL A 295 -3.49 -2.93 -3.90
C VAL A 295 -4.14 -3.11 -5.27
N GLY A 296 -4.97 -4.14 -5.40
CA GLY A 296 -5.84 -4.36 -6.55
C GLY A 296 -5.10 -4.56 -7.86
N GLY A 297 -5.73 -4.08 -8.94
CA GLY A 297 -5.28 -4.17 -10.33
C GLY A 297 -5.92 -5.33 -11.10
N ASP A 298 -5.90 -5.23 -12.43
CA ASP A 298 -6.31 -6.33 -13.31
C ASP A 298 -5.47 -7.59 -12.99
N GLY A 299 -6.10 -8.76 -12.97
CA GLY A 299 -5.51 -10.03 -12.54
C GLY A 299 -5.41 -10.24 -11.02
N ALA A 300 -5.66 -9.21 -10.19
CA ALA A 300 -5.56 -9.29 -8.73
C ALA A 300 -6.50 -8.31 -7.99
N LEU A 301 -7.73 -8.17 -8.46
CA LEU A 301 -8.68 -7.09 -8.09
C LEU A 301 -8.92 -6.91 -6.59
N THR A 302 -8.91 -7.96 -5.78
CA THR A 302 -9.16 -7.90 -4.32
C THR A 302 -7.90 -8.14 -3.49
N SER A 303 -6.73 -8.22 -4.12
CA SER A 303 -5.48 -8.57 -3.45
C SER A 303 -4.73 -7.35 -2.94
N ALA A 304 -4.32 -7.41 -1.67
CA ALA A 304 -3.34 -6.51 -1.10
C ALA A 304 -2.06 -7.27 -0.71
N LEU A 305 -0.89 -6.71 -0.99
CA LEU A 305 0.42 -7.28 -0.68
C LEU A 305 1.31 -6.21 -0.07
N ALA A 306 2.11 -6.56 0.93
CA ALA A 306 3.19 -5.71 1.43
C ALA A 306 4.55 -6.27 0.96
N TYR A 307 5.32 -5.48 0.21
CA TYR A 307 6.73 -5.75 -0.04
C TYR A 307 7.56 -5.35 1.17
N ASP A 308 8.37 -6.28 1.65
CA ASP A 308 9.33 -6.07 2.72
C ASP A 308 10.75 -5.89 2.16
N PRO A 309 11.35 -4.69 2.24
CA PRO A 309 12.72 -4.49 1.77
C PRO A 309 13.77 -5.23 2.62
N ALA A 310 13.49 -5.58 3.87
CA ALA A 310 14.44 -6.28 4.74
C ALA A 310 14.53 -7.77 4.40
N THR A 311 13.40 -8.39 4.04
CA THR A 311 13.35 -9.82 3.68
C THR A 311 13.32 -10.06 2.16
N HIS A 312 13.19 -9.00 1.36
CA HIS A 312 13.02 -9.06 -0.09
C HIS A 312 11.87 -9.97 -0.53
N ALA A 313 10.75 -9.93 0.19
CA ALA A 313 9.61 -10.81 -0.04
C ALA A 313 8.28 -10.04 0.02
N PHE A 314 7.25 -10.62 -0.62
CA PHE A 314 5.87 -10.16 -0.49
C PHE A 314 5.17 -10.92 0.63
N VAL A 315 4.49 -10.19 1.50
CA VAL A 315 3.58 -10.72 2.50
C VAL A 315 2.15 -10.42 2.05
N ALA A 316 1.28 -11.43 2.05
CA ALA A 316 -0.11 -11.23 1.69
C ALA A 316 -0.87 -10.58 2.84
N LEU A 317 -1.48 -9.42 2.58
CA LEU A 317 -2.41 -8.78 3.50
C LEU A 317 -3.82 -9.35 3.27
N PRO A 318 -4.76 -9.16 4.21
CA PRO A 318 -6.15 -9.57 4.01
C PRO A 318 -6.73 -9.00 2.72
N SER A 319 -7.62 -9.76 2.08
CA SER A 319 -8.25 -9.33 0.84
C SER A 319 -9.27 -8.22 1.10
N LEU A 320 -9.38 -7.32 0.12
CA LEU A 320 -10.44 -6.32 0.09
C LEU A 320 -11.79 -6.99 -0.14
N SER A 321 -12.85 -6.34 0.31
CA SER A 321 -14.23 -6.76 0.09
C SER A 321 -14.76 -6.42 -1.30
N GLY A 322 -14.20 -5.36 -1.91
CA GLY A 322 -14.52 -4.91 -3.27
C GLY A 322 -13.37 -5.15 -4.25
N GLU A 323 -13.72 -5.30 -5.53
CA GLU A 323 -12.76 -5.30 -6.62
C GLU A 323 -12.20 -3.89 -6.82
N ARG A 324 -10.89 -3.77 -7.04
CA ARG A 324 -10.18 -2.49 -7.17
C ARG A 324 -9.37 -2.45 -8.45
N ILE A 325 -9.78 -1.59 -9.38
CA ILE A 325 -9.05 -1.19 -10.59
C ILE A 325 -9.39 0.27 -10.87
N PHE A 326 -8.46 1.06 -11.40
CA PHE A 326 -8.68 2.51 -11.59
C PHE A 326 -9.13 3.21 -10.29
N HIS A 327 -8.50 2.80 -9.19
CA HIS A 327 -8.77 3.22 -7.82
C HIS A 327 -7.58 4.04 -7.30
N ASP A 328 -7.69 4.61 -6.11
CA ASP A 328 -6.59 5.34 -5.47
C ASP A 328 -6.29 4.79 -4.07
N VAL A 329 -5.03 4.93 -3.63
CA VAL A 329 -4.50 4.40 -2.37
C VAL A 329 -3.70 5.47 -1.65
N THR A 330 -4.18 5.87 -0.49
CA THR A 330 -3.58 6.94 0.31
C THR A 330 -3.14 6.40 1.67
N TYR A 331 -1.87 6.60 2.02
CA TYR A 331 -1.41 6.40 3.39
C TYR A 331 -1.78 7.62 4.22
N ILE A 332 -2.50 7.41 5.32
CA ILE A 332 -2.89 8.43 6.29
C ILE A 332 -2.02 8.24 7.54
N PRO A 333 -1.11 9.18 7.84
CA PRO A 333 -0.24 9.10 9.02
C PRO A 333 -1.03 8.91 10.30
N GLY A 334 -0.68 7.87 11.07
CA GLY A 334 -1.33 7.52 12.33
C GLY A 334 -2.65 6.75 12.22
N GLU A 335 -3.17 6.54 11.01
CA GLU A 335 -4.45 5.83 10.80
C GLU A 335 -4.24 4.54 10.00
N GLY A 336 -3.67 4.60 8.80
CA GLY A 336 -3.55 3.43 7.94
C GLY A 336 -3.51 3.70 6.44
N VAL A 337 -3.90 2.70 5.65
CA VAL A 337 -3.98 2.77 4.18
C VAL A 337 -5.45 2.82 3.75
N LEU A 338 -5.87 3.94 3.17
CA LEU A 338 -7.21 4.15 2.64
C LEU A 338 -7.25 3.84 1.14
N VAL A 339 -8.20 2.99 0.73
CA VAL A 339 -8.44 2.60 -0.66
C VAL A 339 -9.80 3.14 -1.09
N THR A 340 -9.84 3.83 -2.23
CA THR A 340 -11.04 4.53 -2.72
C THR A 340 -11.29 4.31 -4.20
N GLY A 341 -12.55 4.34 -4.62
CA GLY A 341 -12.99 4.23 -6.01
C GLY A 341 -12.78 2.84 -6.62
N GLY A 342 -12.77 2.78 -7.96
CA GLY A 342 -12.83 1.53 -8.72
C GLY A 342 -14.25 1.02 -8.93
N ASP A 343 -15.14 1.93 -9.34
CA ASP A 343 -16.55 1.67 -9.67
C ASP A 343 -17.35 1.08 -8.49
N SER A 344 -17.11 1.63 -7.30
CA SER A 344 -17.81 1.24 -6.08
C SER A 344 -18.02 2.44 -5.17
N GLU A 345 -19.14 2.44 -4.44
CA GLU A 345 -19.37 3.36 -3.32
C GLU A 345 -18.54 2.97 -2.09
N ILE A 346 -17.94 1.78 -2.08
CA ILE A 346 -17.20 1.26 -0.94
C ILE A 346 -15.80 1.88 -0.93
N ALA A 347 -15.42 2.52 0.17
CA ALA A 347 -14.03 2.81 0.51
C ALA A 347 -13.58 1.89 1.66
N GLU A 348 -12.29 1.57 1.73
CA GLU A 348 -11.77 0.62 2.72
C GLU A 348 -10.49 1.16 3.36
N LEU A 349 -10.46 1.23 4.69
CA LEU A 349 -9.27 1.58 5.45
C LEU A 349 -8.64 0.31 6.02
N TYR A 350 -7.35 0.11 5.80
CA TYR A 350 -6.55 -0.87 6.51
C TYR A 350 -5.80 -0.18 7.66
N PRO A 351 -6.24 -0.36 8.92
CA PRO A 351 -5.65 0.36 10.04
C PRO A 351 -4.22 -0.09 10.31
N LEU A 352 -3.34 0.87 10.63
CA LEU A 352 -1.94 0.63 11.02
C LEU A 352 -1.69 1.27 12.39
N GLY A 353 -0.82 0.67 13.20
CA GLY A 353 -0.52 1.13 14.56
C GLY A 353 -1.71 1.01 15.54
N ALA A 354 -2.66 0.13 15.25
CA ALA A 354 -3.90 -0.02 16.01
C ALA A 354 -3.97 -1.34 16.80
N THR A 355 -3.12 -2.31 16.49
CA THR A 355 -3.14 -3.66 17.06
C THR A 355 -2.36 -3.72 18.38
N GLY A 356 -3.01 -4.19 19.45
CA GLY A 356 -2.43 -4.26 20.79
C GLY A 356 -1.47 -5.43 20.98
N GLU A 357 -0.70 -5.42 22.08
CA GLU A 357 0.17 -6.53 22.48
C GLU A 357 -0.63 -7.84 22.62
N GLY A 358 -0.09 -8.93 22.08
CA GLY A 358 -0.72 -10.25 22.06
C GLY A 358 -1.86 -10.41 21.05
N GLU A 359 -2.21 -9.36 20.31
CA GLU A 359 -3.18 -9.44 19.21
C GLU A 359 -2.50 -9.83 17.89
N ALA A 360 -3.29 -10.37 16.96
CA ALA A 360 -2.78 -10.91 15.72
C ALA A 360 -2.40 -9.83 14.71
N CYS A 361 -1.25 -10.03 14.07
CA CYS A 361 -0.70 -9.13 13.06
C CYS A 361 -0.17 -9.90 11.85
N VAL A 362 -0.11 -9.25 10.68
CA VAL A 362 0.55 -9.75 9.47
C VAL A 362 1.88 -9.04 9.25
N ILE A 363 1.91 -7.73 9.44
CA ILE A 363 3.09 -6.87 9.35
C ILE A 363 3.29 -6.09 10.64
N THR A 364 4.54 -5.72 10.91
CA THR A 364 4.89 -4.92 12.09
C THR A 364 4.16 -3.58 12.16
N ASP A 365 3.86 -2.98 11.01
CA ASP A 365 3.14 -1.71 10.91
C ASP A 365 1.72 -1.74 11.49
N GLU A 366 1.12 -2.93 11.68
CA GLU A 366 -0.18 -3.07 12.36
C GLU A 366 -0.08 -2.80 13.87
N CYS A 367 1.05 -3.14 14.48
CA CYS A 367 1.24 -3.08 15.92
C CYS A 367 1.33 -1.63 16.42
N ALA A 368 0.55 -1.30 17.44
CA ALA A 368 0.60 -0.01 18.12
C ALA A 368 1.97 0.26 18.78
N SER A 369 2.65 -0.81 19.18
CA SER A 369 4.02 -0.80 19.67
C SER A 369 4.70 -2.15 19.42
N GLY A 370 6.04 -2.14 19.37
CA GLY A 370 6.82 -3.37 19.26
C GLY A 370 6.88 -3.94 17.85
N THR A 371 6.99 -5.27 17.72
CA THR A 371 7.12 -5.95 16.44
C THR A 371 6.13 -7.11 16.28
N CYS A 372 5.85 -7.47 15.02
CA CYS A 372 5.01 -8.62 14.70
C CYS A 372 5.86 -9.88 14.67
N GLU A 373 5.78 -10.69 15.73
CA GLU A 373 6.54 -11.94 15.87
C GLU A 373 5.59 -13.13 15.89
N GLU A 374 5.85 -14.13 15.04
CA GLU A 374 5.00 -15.33 14.89
C GLU A 374 3.50 -15.03 14.68
N GLY A 375 3.19 -13.86 14.11
CA GLY A 375 1.83 -13.39 13.86
C GLY A 375 1.14 -12.73 15.04
N LEU A 376 1.88 -12.35 16.09
CA LEU A 376 1.39 -11.59 17.24
C LEU A 376 2.22 -10.34 17.48
N CYS A 377 1.57 -9.24 17.88
CA CYS A 377 2.28 -8.04 18.31
C CYS A 377 2.95 -8.29 19.67
N THR A 378 4.25 -8.04 19.74
CA THR A 378 5.06 -8.25 20.95
C THR A 378 5.83 -6.97 21.24
N ASP A 379 5.85 -6.54 22.49
CA ASP A 379 6.66 -5.42 22.92
C ASP A 379 8.03 -5.90 23.45
N ASP A 380 9.09 -5.16 23.13
CA ASP A 380 10.43 -5.44 23.67
C ASP A 380 10.53 -5.13 25.18
N SER A 381 9.45 -4.64 25.80
CA SER A 381 9.29 -4.54 27.24
C SER A 381 9.02 -5.94 27.82
N GLY A 382 10.06 -6.79 27.80
CA GLY A 382 10.02 -8.09 28.48
C GLY A 382 9.44 -7.96 29.90
N PRO A 383 8.81 -9.01 30.44
CA PRO A 383 7.99 -8.90 31.64
C PRO A 383 8.82 -8.25 32.73
N VAL A 384 8.38 -7.07 33.18
CA VAL A 384 8.88 -6.50 34.43
C VAL A 384 8.53 -7.55 35.46
N GLY A 385 9.54 -8.36 35.82
CA GLY A 385 9.34 -9.51 36.67
C GLY A 385 8.56 -9.06 37.88
N ALA A 386 7.57 -9.86 38.27
CA ALA A 386 6.96 -9.81 39.58
C ALA A 386 8.03 -10.13 40.64
N GLY A 387 8.99 -9.21 40.81
CA GLY A 387 9.97 -9.16 41.88
C GLY A 387 9.33 -8.39 43.00
N GLY A 388 8.90 -9.11 44.03
CA GLY A 388 8.21 -8.54 45.18
C GLY A 388 8.97 -7.38 45.81
N ALA A 389 8.25 -6.30 46.10
CA ALA A 389 8.71 -5.23 46.98
C ALA A 389 7.83 -5.21 48.24
N GLY A 390 8.35 -5.83 49.30
CA GLY A 390 8.04 -5.43 50.68
C GLY A 390 8.65 -4.05 51.00
N PRO A 391 8.29 -3.43 52.13
CA PRO A 391 7.96 -2.01 52.15
C PRO A 391 9.13 -1.07 52.51
N GLY A 392 9.06 0.14 51.95
CA GLY A 392 9.46 1.38 52.62
C GLY A 392 10.88 1.87 52.38
N ALA A 393 11.01 3.03 51.73
CA ALA A 393 11.60 4.23 52.34
C ALA A 393 11.56 5.42 51.36
N THR A 394 11.23 6.58 51.92
CA THR A 394 11.12 7.92 51.35
C THR A 394 12.46 8.60 51.07
N SER A 395 12.50 9.35 49.96
CA SER A 395 13.11 10.69 49.75
C SER A 395 14.59 11.02 50.00
N THR A 396 15.07 11.93 49.12
CA THR A 396 16.13 12.97 49.23
C THR A 396 17.61 12.63 49.00
N SER A 397 18.07 12.97 47.78
CA SER A 397 19.10 13.95 47.38
C SER A 397 20.48 14.06 48.10
N VAL A 398 21.51 14.23 47.23
CA VAL A 398 22.78 15.01 47.36
C VAL A 398 24.11 14.23 47.59
N SER A 399 24.94 14.28 46.53
CA SER A 399 26.40 14.45 46.37
C SER A 399 27.48 13.57 47.05
N THR A 400 28.42 13.17 46.16
CA THR A 400 29.90 13.05 46.30
C THR A 400 30.52 12.07 47.28
N GLY A 401 31.42 11.22 46.78
CA GLY A 401 32.43 10.55 47.62
C GLY A 401 33.09 9.34 46.96
N VAL A 402 34.38 9.48 46.68
CA VAL A 402 35.31 8.51 46.09
C VAL A 402 35.70 7.42 47.11
N GLY A 403 35.95 6.19 46.63
CA GLY A 403 37.11 5.42 47.11
C GLY A 403 36.89 4.09 47.85
N ALA A 404 37.27 3.02 47.15
CA ALA A 404 38.07 1.87 47.61
C ALA A 404 37.49 0.82 48.58
N GLY A 405 37.43 -0.42 48.06
CA GLY A 405 38.25 -1.53 48.55
C GLY A 405 37.66 -2.42 49.65
N GLY A 406 37.54 -3.72 49.38
CA GLY A 406 37.31 -4.72 50.43
C GLY A 406 36.91 -6.09 49.90
N ALA A 407 37.90 -6.92 49.62
CA ALA A 407 37.74 -8.34 49.32
C ALA A 407 37.55 -9.20 50.58
N GLY A 408 36.93 -10.37 50.42
CA GLY A 408 36.91 -11.48 51.40
C GLY A 408 35.68 -12.35 51.15
N GLY A 409 35.82 -13.51 50.49
CA GLY A 409 36.18 -14.79 51.12
C GLY A 409 34.87 -15.58 51.33
N GLY A 410 34.56 -16.59 50.54
CA GLY A 410 35.19 -17.92 50.63
C GLY A 410 34.34 -18.87 51.47
N GLY A 411 33.53 -19.71 50.83
CA GLY A 411 33.49 -21.15 51.16
C GLY A 411 32.11 -21.82 51.16
N PRO A 412 32.05 -23.15 50.97
CA PRO A 412 30.93 -23.84 50.32
C PRO A 412 30.12 -24.74 51.28
N GLY A 413 28.95 -25.21 50.84
CA GLY A 413 28.29 -26.33 51.55
C GLY A 413 26.89 -26.70 51.08
N GLY A 414 26.80 -27.69 50.18
CA GLY A 414 26.00 -28.91 50.39
C GLY A 414 24.45 -28.87 50.38
N PRO A 415 23.78 -30.04 50.28
CA PRO A 415 22.61 -30.23 49.43
C PRO A 415 21.31 -30.67 50.15
N GLY A 416 20.19 -30.65 49.43
CA GLY A 416 18.90 -31.25 49.80
C GLY A 416 17.77 -30.46 49.12
N GLY A 417 16.86 -31.01 48.31
CA GLY A 417 16.16 -32.29 48.43
C GLY A 417 14.71 -31.98 48.82
N GLY A 418 13.73 -32.30 47.96
CA GLY A 418 12.32 -32.35 48.36
C GLY A 418 11.33 -31.84 47.31
N CYS A 419 10.60 -32.78 46.71
CA CYS A 419 9.36 -32.55 45.97
C CYS A 419 8.21 -32.15 46.91
N SER A 420 7.30 -31.29 46.44
CA SER A 420 5.91 -31.29 46.89
C SER A 420 5.00 -30.80 45.77
N LEU A 421 4.12 -31.69 45.30
CA LEU A 421 2.92 -31.36 44.54
C LEU A 421 1.78 -31.16 45.55
N ASP A 422 0.95 -30.15 45.33
CA ASP A 422 -0.36 -30.03 45.97
C ASP A 422 -1.49 -30.07 44.92
N PHE A 423 -2.40 -31.00 45.17
CA PHE A 423 -3.82 -31.11 44.80
C PHE A 423 -4.60 -29.79 45.09
N LEU A 424 -5.77 -29.41 44.53
CA LEU A 424 -6.81 -29.99 43.67
C LEU A 424 -7.87 -28.89 43.32
N ASP A 425 -8.73 -29.18 42.33
CA ASP A 425 -10.16 -28.80 42.16
C ASP A 425 -10.57 -27.34 41.83
N PHE A 426 -11.61 -27.02 41.04
CA PHE A 426 -12.91 -27.68 40.79
C PHE A 426 -13.56 -27.21 39.46
N SER A 427 -14.32 -28.11 38.83
CA SER A 427 -15.60 -27.94 38.11
C SER A 427 -15.93 -26.70 37.26
N GLY A 428 -16.36 -26.96 36.01
CA GLY A 428 -17.41 -26.16 35.35
C GLY A 428 -17.32 -26.15 33.82
N SER A 429 -18.05 -27.05 33.14
CA SER A 429 -18.35 -26.91 31.71
C SER A 429 -19.75 -26.31 31.51
N PRO A 430 -19.95 -25.53 30.45
CA PRO A 430 -21.11 -25.74 29.59
C PRO A 430 -20.71 -25.89 28.12
N GLY A 431 -21.58 -26.56 27.37
CA GLY A 431 -21.26 -27.19 26.09
C GLY A 431 -21.18 -26.26 24.89
N GLY A 432 -20.52 -26.78 23.85
CA GLY A 432 -20.53 -26.27 22.49
C GLY A 432 -20.73 -27.43 21.53
N ALA A 433 -21.70 -27.30 20.64
CA ALA A 433 -22.07 -28.30 19.65
C ALA A 433 -20.92 -28.59 18.68
N ALA A 434 -20.54 -29.87 18.54
CA ALA A 434 -19.64 -30.31 17.48
C ALA A 434 -20.42 -30.44 16.17
N MET A 435 -20.20 -29.52 15.24
CA MET A 435 -20.70 -29.62 13.87
C MET A 435 -19.76 -30.55 13.10
N LEU A 436 -20.27 -31.73 12.74
CA LEU A 436 -19.54 -32.75 11.99
C LEU A 436 -19.42 -32.30 10.52
N LEU A 437 -18.28 -31.72 10.12
CA LEU A 437 -17.97 -31.49 8.71
C LEU A 437 -17.58 -32.81 8.04
N MET A 438 -18.57 -33.44 7.40
CA MET A 438 -18.35 -34.52 6.43
C MET A 438 -17.67 -33.93 5.18
N ALA A 439 -16.47 -34.39 4.87
CA ALA A 439 -15.80 -34.10 3.60
C ALA A 439 -16.59 -34.70 2.42
N PRO A 440 -16.94 -33.93 1.37
CA PRO A 440 -17.45 -34.52 0.14
C PRO A 440 -16.28 -35.07 -0.69
N GLY A 441 -16.34 -36.38 -0.93
CA GLY A 441 -15.40 -37.11 -1.76
C GLY A 441 -15.47 -36.74 -3.24
N LEU A 442 -14.44 -37.26 -3.93
CA LEU A 442 -14.22 -37.20 -5.37
C LEU A 442 -15.50 -37.42 -6.19
N PHE A 443 -15.85 -36.46 -7.04
CA PHE A 443 -16.67 -36.70 -8.23
C PHE A 443 -15.88 -36.33 -9.49
N ALA A 444 -15.44 -37.37 -10.20
CA ALA A 444 -14.91 -37.28 -11.54
C ALA A 444 -16.04 -36.94 -12.53
N PHE A 445 -16.04 -35.73 -13.08
CA PHE A 445 -16.93 -35.37 -14.20
C PHE A 445 -16.26 -35.71 -15.54
N ARG A 446 -16.78 -36.73 -16.18
CA ARG A 446 -16.49 -37.13 -17.56
C ARG A 446 -17.17 -36.12 -18.51
N ARG A 447 -16.43 -35.15 -19.07
CA ARG A 447 -16.96 -34.23 -20.10
C ARG A 447 -17.38 -35.02 -21.35
N ARG A 448 -18.68 -35.03 -21.65
CA ARG A 448 -19.20 -35.38 -22.98
C ARG A 448 -18.92 -34.21 -23.93
N ARG A 449 -18.25 -34.49 -25.05
CA ARG A 449 -18.18 -33.58 -26.21
C ARG A 449 -19.59 -33.45 -26.80
N SER A 450 -20.13 -32.24 -26.80
CA SER A 450 -21.27 -31.87 -27.63
C SER A 450 -20.72 -31.32 -28.95
N VAL A 451 -21.09 -31.98 -30.05
CA VAL A 451 -20.82 -31.57 -31.43
C VAL A 451 -21.96 -30.64 -31.82
N SER A 452 -21.70 -29.34 -31.97
CA SER A 452 -22.63 -28.43 -32.66
C SER A 452 -22.24 -28.35 -34.13
N GLY A 453 -23.10 -28.93 -34.97
CA GLY A 453 -22.95 -29.00 -36.42
C GLY A 453 -22.93 -27.63 -37.08
N GLY A 454 -22.18 -27.57 -38.19
CA GLY A 454 -22.17 -26.42 -39.07
C GLY A 454 -23.46 -26.27 -39.88
N ARG A 455 -23.69 -25.05 -40.36
CA ARG A 455 -24.32 -24.84 -41.65
C ARG A 455 -23.74 -23.60 -42.33
N ALA A 456 -23.48 -23.78 -43.62
CA ALA A 456 -22.85 -22.83 -44.51
C ALA A 456 -23.84 -21.80 -45.08
N LYS A 457 -23.27 -20.62 -45.40
CA LYS A 457 -23.53 -19.71 -46.53
C LYS A 457 -24.99 -19.48 -46.98
N ARG A 458 -25.39 -18.21 -46.93
CA ARG A 458 -25.55 -17.39 -48.14
C ARG A 458 -25.22 -15.94 -47.86
#